data_AF-A0AAD3TWG5-F1
#
_entry.id   AF-A0AAD3TWG5-F1
#
_cell.length_a   1.000
_cell.length_b   1.000
_cell.length_c   1.000
_cell.angle_alpha   90.00
_cell.angle_beta   90.00
_cell.angle_gamma   90.00
#
_symmetry.space_group_name_H-M   'P 1'
#
loop_
_entity.id
_entity.type
_entity.pdbx_description
1 polymer ?
#
loop_
_entity_poly.entity_id
_entity_poly.type
_entity_poly.pdbx_seq_one_letter_code
_entity_poly.pdbx_strand_id
1 'polypeptide(L)'
;MFDRTYKSPTLVHVGVLMANYFCCQSRGEVHRALSLLAEACQLTYFLRMHEDLPDEQNVIERELRRRIFWHVYAVDITEACAGNMIHLNEFEGLPSLPLVVDDELITPRGAFAQAGSVSYMAGFNGCVQLFPLLAEVVVRSKRLARRREPLSAGEVERELAWEADLRATLDGMVAALPPQLRAGWVDGDVEADVESSRDAIVGMQRANIFVTESSLRICLLDYISEIVPSEEVAEARSSLARRAYDALSSFPLDHLAANGESIRGKIFRIVMALLKTPDMDADWVDMVHNWWGLFSRVNFVQLGPPSIALDSESD
;
A
#
# COMPACT_ATOMS: atom_id res chain seq x y z
N MET A 1 11.16 5.49 -45.14
CA MET A 1 9.85 5.93 -44.63
C MET A 1 9.67 5.22 -43.30
N PHE A 2 9.91 5.92 -42.17
CA PHE A 2 9.71 5.31 -40.86
C PHE A 2 8.21 5.10 -40.69
N ASP A 3 7.80 3.86 -40.50
CA ASP A 3 6.45 3.55 -40.05
C ASP A 3 6.26 4.22 -38.68
N ARG A 4 5.61 5.38 -38.70
CA ARG A 4 5.23 6.16 -37.52
C ARG A 4 3.81 5.82 -37.07
N THR A 5 3.37 4.57 -37.25
CA THR A 5 2.24 4.08 -36.45
C THR A 5 2.70 3.97 -35.00
N TYR A 6 2.72 5.12 -34.31
CA TYR A 6 2.64 5.14 -32.86
C TYR A 6 1.38 4.38 -32.51
N LYS A 7 1.51 3.13 -32.09
CA LYS A 7 0.40 2.38 -31.52
C LYS A 7 -0.07 3.20 -30.33
N SER A 8 -1.33 3.66 -30.38
CA SER A 8 -1.93 4.35 -29.25
C SER A 8 -1.69 3.53 -27.98
N PRO A 9 -1.30 4.15 -26.86
CA PRO A 9 -1.10 3.42 -25.63
C PRO A 9 -2.38 2.67 -25.25
N THR A 10 -2.22 1.56 -24.54
CA THR A 10 -3.32 0.68 -24.12
C THR A 10 -3.13 0.34 -22.65
N LEU A 11 -4.18 -0.20 -22.02
CA LEU A 11 -4.10 -0.71 -20.64
C LEU A 11 -3.01 -1.78 -20.47
N VAL A 12 -2.79 -2.60 -21.50
CA VAL A 12 -1.74 -3.61 -21.49
C VAL A 12 -0.35 -2.97 -21.35
N HIS A 13 -0.11 -1.82 -21.97
CA HIS A 13 1.18 -1.12 -21.81
C HIS A 13 1.41 -0.69 -20.36
N VAL A 14 0.38 -0.14 -19.68
CA VAL A 14 0.48 0.21 -18.26
C VAL A 14 0.74 -1.03 -17.41
N GLY A 15 0.03 -2.13 -17.67
CA GLY A 15 0.25 -3.40 -16.96
C GLY A 15 1.68 -3.95 -17.13
N VAL A 16 2.23 -3.90 -18.34
CA VAL A 16 3.62 -4.32 -18.62
C VAL A 16 4.64 -3.43 -17.91
N LEU A 17 4.42 -2.12 -17.89
CA LEU A 17 5.29 -1.19 -17.15
C LEU A 17 5.29 -1.51 -15.65
N MET A 18 4.12 -1.77 -15.06
CA MET A 18 4.01 -2.12 -13.64
C MET A 18 4.66 -3.48 -13.33
N ALA A 19 4.47 -4.49 -14.18
CA ALA A 19 5.17 -5.76 -14.02
C ALA A 19 6.70 -5.61 -14.09
N ASN A 20 7.19 -4.80 -15.04
CA ASN A 20 8.61 -4.49 -15.14
C ASN A 20 9.12 -3.66 -13.95
N TYR A 21 8.31 -2.74 -13.41
CA TYR A 21 8.62 -1.99 -12.20
C TYR A 21 8.93 -2.95 -11.04
N PHE A 22 8.04 -3.91 -10.76
CA PHE A 22 8.26 -4.87 -9.67
C PHE A 22 9.47 -5.78 -9.92
N CYS A 23 9.70 -6.20 -11.17
CA CYS A 23 10.89 -6.97 -11.54
C CYS A 23 12.18 -6.17 -11.32
N CYS A 24 12.20 -4.89 -11.68
CA CYS A 24 13.35 -4.02 -11.42
C CYS A 24 13.54 -3.80 -9.91
N GLN A 25 12.46 -3.62 -9.16
CA GLN A 25 12.49 -3.43 -7.72
C GLN A 25 13.08 -4.65 -7.00
N SER A 26 12.66 -5.87 -7.36
CA SER A 26 13.17 -7.11 -6.76
C SER A 26 14.66 -7.37 -7.08
N ARG A 27 15.16 -6.82 -8.20
CA ARG A 27 16.57 -6.85 -8.60
C ARG A 27 17.40 -5.71 -7.99
N GLY A 28 16.79 -4.81 -7.23
CA GLY A 28 17.46 -3.62 -6.68
C GLY A 28 17.76 -2.53 -7.73
N GLU A 29 17.17 -2.59 -8.92
CA GLU A 29 17.33 -1.60 -9.99
C GLU A 29 16.43 -0.36 -9.75
N VAL A 30 16.63 0.32 -8.61
CA VAL A 30 15.73 1.37 -8.09
C VAL A 30 15.45 2.49 -9.10
N HIS A 31 16.47 3.07 -9.73
CA HIS A 31 16.28 4.16 -10.70
C HIS A 31 15.48 3.74 -11.94
N ARG A 32 15.67 2.50 -12.38
CA ARG A 32 14.94 1.94 -13.50
C ARG A 32 13.47 1.71 -13.13
N ALA A 33 13.22 1.16 -11.94
CA ALA A 33 11.87 1.01 -11.41
C ALA A 33 11.17 2.38 -11.37
N LEU A 34 11.77 3.41 -10.76
CA LEU A 34 11.17 4.74 -10.68
C LEU A 34 10.87 5.37 -12.06
N SER A 35 11.71 5.12 -13.05
CA SER A 35 11.49 5.59 -14.42
C SER A 35 10.27 4.90 -15.07
N LEU A 36 10.10 3.59 -14.84
CA LEU A 36 8.93 2.82 -15.31
C LEU A 36 7.64 3.27 -14.63
N LEU A 37 7.70 3.56 -13.33
CA LEU A 37 6.55 4.09 -12.58
C LEU A 37 6.14 5.47 -13.12
N ALA A 38 7.09 6.38 -13.35
CA ALA A 38 6.81 7.69 -13.91
C ALA A 38 6.12 7.60 -15.29
N GLU A 39 6.57 6.67 -16.14
CA GLU A 39 5.92 6.39 -17.43
C GLU A 39 4.50 5.82 -17.25
N ALA A 40 4.31 4.88 -16.32
CA ALA A 40 2.99 4.33 -16.01
C ALA A 40 2.00 5.41 -15.55
N CYS A 41 2.42 6.29 -14.63
CA CYS A 41 1.63 7.42 -14.15
C CYS A 41 1.25 8.39 -15.30
N GLN A 42 2.18 8.65 -16.22
CA GLN A 42 1.87 9.48 -17.38
C GLN A 42 0.84 8.83 -18.30
N LEU A 43 0.95 7.51 -18.52
CA LEU A 43 0.01 6.78 -19.36
C LEU A 43 -1.39 6.67 -18.73
N THR A 44 -1.51 6.61 -17.40
CA THR A 44 -2.83 6.61 -16.74
C THR A 44 -3.62 7.90 -17.01
N TYR A 45 -2.93 9.05 -17.09
CA TYR A 45 -3.55 10.31 -17.50
C TYR A 45 -3.88 10.35 -18.99
N PHE A 46 -2.95 9.91 -19.85
CA PHE A 46 -3.18 9.86 -21.29
C PHE A 46 -4.41 9.01 -21.66
N LEU A 47 -4.62 7.91 -20.94
CA LEU A 47 -5.77 7.01 -21.11
C LEU A 47 -7.04 7.47 -20.37
N ARG A 48 -6.97 8.61 -19.66
CA ARG A 48 -8.05 9.18 -18.85
C ARG A 48 -8.62 8.21 -17.81
N MET A 49 -7.76 7.38 -17.23
CA MET A 49 -8.15 6.38 -16.24
C MET A 49 -8.51 6.98 -14.87
N HIS A 50 -8.24 8.29 -14.70
CA HIS A 50 -8.57 9.06 -13.50
C HIS A 50 -10.02 9.56 -13.49
N GLU A 51 -10.76 9.35 -14.58
CA GLU A 51 -12.15 9.78 -14.74
C GLU A 51 -13.06 8.55 -14.92
N ASP A 52 -14.29 8.62 -14.40
CA ASP A 52 -15.35 7.67 -14.76
C ASP A 52 -16.05 8.12 -16.04
N LEU A 53 -15.62 7.57 -17.18
CA LEU A 53 -16.16 7.96 -18.49
C LEU A 53 -17.57 7.38 -18.70
N PRO A 54 -18.56 8.20 -19.15
CA PRO A 54 -19.95 7.77 -19.30
C PRO A 54 -20.17 6.74 -20.42
N ASP A 55 -19.26 6.67 -21.40
CA ASP A 55 -19.39 5.84 -22.61
C ASP A 55 -18.69 4.47 -22.50
N GLU A 56 -18.30 4.02 -21.30
CA GLU A 56 -17.70 2.70 -21.11
C GLU A 56 -18.77 1.60 -21.15
N GLN A 57 -19.19 1.27 -22.38
CA GLN A 57 -20.19 0.23 -22.65
C GLN A 57 -19.74 -1.16 -22.18
N ASN A 58 -18.43 -1.38 -22.03
CA ASN A 58 -17.86 -2.62 -21.56
C ASN A 58 -17.44 -2.51 -20.09
N VAL A 59 -18.22 -3.13 -19.21
CA VAL A 59 -17.96 -3.13 -17.76
C VAL A 59 -16.62 -3.81 -17.42
N ILE A 60 -16.20 -4.83 -18.16
CA ILE A 60 -14.88 -5.47 -17.93
C ILE A 60 -13.76 -4.45 -18.14
N GLU A 61 -13.82 -3.68 -19.23
CA GLU A 61 -12.79 -2.67 -19.52
C GLU A 61 -12.77 -1.58 -18.44
N ARG A 62 -13.95 -1.11 -18.02
CA ARG A 62 -14.07 -0.14 -16.91
C ARG A 62 -13.41 -0.64 -15.62
N GLU A 63 -13.73 -1.86 -15.20
CA GLU A 63 -13.19 -2.41 -13.96
C GLU A 63 -11.67 -2.64 -14.07
N LEU A 64 -11.16 -3.06 -15.24
CA LEU A 64 -9.71 -3.15 -15.48
C LEU A 64 -9.03 -1.78 -15.39
N ARG A 65 -9.63 -0.73 -15.96
CA ARG A 65 -9.12 0.65 -15.88
C ARG A 65 -9.00 1.12 -14.43
N ARG A 66 -10.08 0.95 -13.65
CA ARG A 66 -10.11 1.35 -12.23
C ARG A 66 -9.07 0.59 -11.41
N ARG A 67 -9.00 -0.74 -11.58
CA ARG A 67 -8.04 -1.58 -10.83
C ARG A 67 -6.59 -1.20 -11.13
N ILE A 68 -6.24 -1.00 -12.41
CA ILE A 68 -4.89 -0.58 -12.80
C ILE A 68 -4.61 0.83 -12.27
N PHE A 69 -5.53 1.78 -12.40
CA PHE A 69 -5.35 3.14 -11.89
C PHE A 69 -5.07 3.14 -10.38
N TRP A 70 -5.94 2.51 -9.59
CA TRP A 70 -5.78 2.47 -8.13
C TRP A 70 -4.50 1.74 -7.70
N HIS A 71 -4.06 0.75 -8.46
CA HIS A 71 -2.79 0.08 -8.22
C HIS A 71 -1.58 1.00 -8.51
N VAL A 72 -1.56 1.68 -9.66
CA VAL A 72 -0.49 2.65 -10.01
C VAL A 72 -0.46 3.78 -8.97
N TYR A 73 -1.62 4.32 -8.60
CA TYR A 73 -1.77 5.35 -7.57
C TYR A 73 -1.22 4.91 -6.22
N ALA A 74 -1.60 3.72 -5.74
CA ALA A 74 -1.07 3.18 -4.49
C ALA A 74 0.47 3.05 -4.50
N VAL A 75 1.05 2.62 -5.62
CA VAL A 75 2.51 2.52 -5.78
C VAL A 75 3.17 3.91 -5.80
N ASP A 76 2.62 4.87 -6.55
CA ASP A 76 3.12 6.26 -6.61
C ASP A 76 3.17 6.90 -5.22
N ILE A 77 2.08 6.80 -4.46
CA ILE A 77 2.03 7.35 -3.09
C ILE A 77 2.96 6.57 -2.14
N THR A 78 3.08 5.25 -2.31
CA THR A 78 4.07 4.45 -1.56
C THR A 78 5.49 4.95 -1.82
N GLU A 79 5.85 5.26 -3.06
CA GLU A 79 7.16 5.81 -3.39
C GLU A 79 7.34 7.24 -2.88
N ALA A 80 6.30 8.07 -2.95
CA ALA A 80 6.32 9.42 -2.41
C ALA A 80 6.60 9.46 -0.90
N CYS A 81 6.09 8.47 -0.15
CA CYS A 81 6.41 8.27 1.26
C CYS A 81 7.89 7.92 1.51
N ALA A 82 8.64 7.48 0.50
CA ALA A 82 10.10 7.26 0.59
C ALA A 82 10.90 8.54 0.29
N GLY A 83 10.22 9.64 -0.01
CA GLY A 83 10.84 10.91 -0.40
C GLY A 83 10.79 11.20 -1.89
N ASN A 84 10.32 10.26 -2.74
CA ASN A 84 10.17 10.48 -4.18
C ASN A 84 9.08 11.54 -4.50
N MET A 85 9.03 11.97 -5.76
CA MET A 85 7.99 12.88 -6.24
C MET A 85 6.62 12.19 -6.28
N ILE A 86 5.55 12.96 -6.09
CA ILE A 86 4.18 12.52 -6.35
C ILE A 86 3.89 12.81 -7.82
N HIS A 87 3.52 11.79 -8.59
CA HIS A 87 3.17 11.95 -10.00
C HIS A 87 1.66 12.12 -10.17
N LEU A 88 0.86 11.34 -9.44
CA LEU A 88 -0.59 11.34 -9.49
C LEU A 88 -1.17 12.18 -8.36
N ASN A 89 -1.91 13.24 -8.70
CA ASN A 89 -2.53 14.13 -7.74
C ASN A 89 -4.06 14.00 -7.77
N GLU A 90 -4.67 14.06 -6.60
CA GLU A 90 -6.12 13.87 -6.45
C GLU A 90 -6.94 15.00 -7.08
N PHE A 91 -6.40 16.22 -7.16
CA PHE A 91 -7.08 17.34 -7.80
C PHE A 91 -7.23 17.19 -9.31
N GLU A 92 -6.48 16.26 -9.93
CA GLU A 92 -6.69 15.87 -11.33
C GLU A 92 -7.87 14.89 -11.47
N GLY A 93 -8.36 14.30 -10.37
CA GLY A 93 -9.46 13.35 -10.33
C GLY A 93 -9.04 11.97 -9.81
N LEU A 94 -10.01 11.29 -9.18
CA LEU A 94 -9.91 9.89 -8.79
C LEU A 94 -11.15 9.17 -9.33
N PRO A 95 -10.99 8.01 -10.01
CA PRO A 95 -12.13 7.24 -10.47
C PRO A 95 -12.79 6.55 -9.27
N SER A 96 -14.04 6.12 -9.44
CA SER A 96 -14.71 5.29 -8.44
C SER A 96 -13.87 4.05 -8.10
N LEU A 97 -14.02 3.57 -6.85
CA LEU A 97 -13.45 2.29 -6.46
C LEU A 97 -14.00 1.16 -7.36
N PRO A 98 -13.19 0.13 -7.67
CA PRO A 98 -13.67 -1.05 -8.37
C PRO A 98 -14.86 -1.72 -7.69
N LEU A 99 -15.64 -2.48 -8.46
CA LEU A 99 -16.72 -3.29 -7.91
C LEU A 99 -16.18 -4.37 -6.94
N VAL A 100 -16.87 -4.53 -5.81
CA VAL A 100 -16.57 -5.55 -4.79
C VAL A 100 -17.24 -6.88 -5.16
N VAL A 101 -16.84 -7.44 -6.31
CA VAL A 101 -17.33 -8.72 -6.83
C VAL A 101 -16.17 -9.49 -7.46
N ASP A 102 -16.25 -10.82 -7.45
CA ASP A 102 -15.27 -11.68 -8.11
C ASP A 102 -15.38 -11.58 -9.65
N ASP A 103 -14.30 -11.89 -10.36
CA ASP A 103 -14.19 -11.62 -11.81
C ASP A 103 -15.18 -12.44 -12.64
N GLU A 104 -15.51 -13.64 -12.18
CA GLU A 104 -16.50 -14.53 -12.80
C GLU A 104 -17.91 -13.93 -12.80
N LEU A 105 -18.17 -12.95 -11.94
CA LEU A 105 -19.43 -12.24 -11.85
C LEU A 105 -19.48 -10.99 -12.72
N ILE A 106 -18.40 -10.63 -13.41
CA ILE A 106 -18.32 -9.47 -14.29
C ILE A 106 -18.47 -9.92 -15.74
N THR A 107 -19.39 -9.28 -16.46
CA THR A 107 -19.60 -9.48 -17.89
C THR A 107 -19.45 -8.14 -18.63
N PRO A 108 -19.28 -8.12 -19.96
CA PRO A 108 -19.23 -6.86 -20.69
C PRO A 108 -20.47 -5.98 -20.49
N ARG A 109 -21.63 -6.56 -20.17
CA ARG A 109 -22.92 -5.86 -20.06
C ARG A 109 -23.28 -5.42 -18.64
N GLY A 110 -22.53 -5.84 -17.63
CA GLY A 110 -22.92 -5.66 -16.23
C GLY A 110 -22.23 -6.64 -15.31
N ALA A 111 -22.50 -6.51 -14.01
CA ALA A 111 -21.99 -7.41 -12.99
C ALA A 111 -23.14 -7.99 -12.15
N PHE A 112 -22.97 -9.22 -11.67
CA PHE A 112 -23.88 -9.86 -10.72
C PHE A 112 -23.46 -9.56 -9.28
N ALA A 113 -24.39 -9.68 -8.34
CA ALA A 113 -24.10 -9.48 -6.92
C ALA A 113 -23.21 -10.60 -6.35
N GLN A 114 -22.26 -10.24 -5.49
CA GLN A 114 -21.47 -11.20 -4.72
C GLN A 114 -22.36 -11.91 -3.69
N ALA A 115 -22.38 -13.24 -3.70
CA ALA A 115 -23.12 -14.06 -2.73
C ALA A 115 -22.19 -15.06 -2.03
N GLY A 116 -22.43 -15.30 -0.74
CA GLY A 116 -21.80 -16.39 0.02
C GLY A 116 -20.40 -16.12 0.58
N SER A 117 -19.53 -15.38 -0.12
CA SER A 117 -18.15 -15.12 0.33
C SER A 117 -17.72 -13.66 0.15
N VAL A 118 -16.77 -13.23 0.98
CA VAL A 118 -16.07 -11.94 0.80
C VAL A 118 -15.30 -12.00 -0.53
N SER A 119 -15.54 -11.03 -1.41
CA SER A 119 -14.77 -10.91 -2.65
C SER A 119 -13.34 -10.47 -2.33
N TYR A 120 -12.36 -10.97 -3.07
CA TYR A 120 -10.98 -10.47 -2.97
C TYR A 120 -10.91 -8.96 -3.28
N MET A 121 -11.83 -8.42 -4.07
CA MET A 121 -11.90 -6.98 -4.32
C MET A 121 -12.24 -6.17 -3.05
N ALA A 122 -12.83 -6.78 -2.02
CA ALA A 122 -13.07 -6.11 -0.75
C ALA A 122 -11.76 -5.75 -0.04
N GLY A 123 -10.77 -6.65 -0.06
CA GLY A 123 -9.46 -6.39 0.52
C GLY A 123 -8.62 -5.43 -0.33
N PHE A 124 -8.71 -5.54 -1.66
CA PHE A 124 -8.10 -4.56 -2.57
C PHE A 124 -8.63 -3.15 -2.28
N ASN A 125 -9.96 -2.96 -2.34
CA ASN A 125 -10.61 -1.69 -2.07
C ASN A 125 -10.29 -1.19 -0.67
N GLY A 126 -10.35 -2.08 0.33
CA GLY A 126 -10.02 -1.79 1.73
C GLY A 126 -8.63 -1.19 1.91
N CYS A 127 -7.66 -1.60 1.08
CA CYS A 127 -6.30 -1.10 1.08
C CYS A 127 -6.16 0.18 0.24
N VAL A 128 -6.61 0.19 -1.02
CA VAL A 128 -6.35 1.31 -1.94
C VAL A 128 -7.05 2.60 -1.51
N GLN A 129 -8.18 2.50 -0.83
CA GLN A 129 -8.91 3.66 -0.29
C GLN A 129 -8.15 4.42 0.81
N LEU A 130 -7.11 3.82 1.41
CA LEU A 130 -6.28 4.48 2.42
C LEU A 130 -5.25 5.44 1.80
N PHE A 131 -4.92 5.25 0.52
CA PHE A 131 -3.86 6.01 -0.13
C PHE A 131 -4.17 7.49 -0.37
N PRO A 132 -5.42 7.92 -0.63
CA PRO A 132 -5.74 9.34 -0.65
C PRO A 132 -5.43 10.05 0.68
N LEU A 133 -5.85 9.47 1.82
CA LEU A 133 -5.50 10.01 3.13
C LEU A 133 -3.97 10.09 3.34
N LEU A 134 -3.24 9.07 2.86
CA LEU A 134 -1.78 9.06 2.91
C LEU A 134 -1.16 10.14 2.00
N ALA A 135 -1.70 10.35 0.81
CA ALA A 135 -1.26 11.37 -0.11
C ALA A 135 -1.45 12.77 0.49
N GLU A 136 -2.58 13.04 1.14
CA GLU A 136 -2.81 14.31 1.86
C GLU A 136 -1.72 14.57 2.91
N VAL A 137 -1.42 13.58 3.76
CA VAL A 137 -0.37 13.69 4.79
C VAL A 137 0.99 13.96 4.18
N VAL A 138 1.35 13.24 3.11
CA VAL A 138 2.65 13.40 2.43
C VAL A 138 2.76 14.78 1.78
N VAL A 139 1.71 15.26 1.12
CA VAL A 139 1.68 16.60 0.51
C VAL A 139 1.83 17.67 1.59
N ARG A 140 1.10 17.57 2.70
CA ARG A 140 1.21 18.52 3.82
C ARG A 140 2.61 18.50 4.46
N SER A 141 3.17 17.32 4.70
CA SER A 141 4.53 17.16 5.23
C SER A 141 5.58 17.77 4.30
N LYS A 142 5.51 17.49 3.00
CA LYS A 142 6.41 18.08 2.00
C LYS A 142 6.27 19.60 1.93
N ARG A 143 5.05 20.14 2.05
CA ARG A 143 4.80 21.59 2.09
C ARG A 143 5.43 22.20 3.35
N LEU A 144 5.19 21.62 4.51
CA LEU A 144 5.76 22.07 5.79
C LEU A 144 7.29 22.11 5.74
N ALA A 145 7.92 21.03 5.27
CA ALA A 145 9.38 20.93 5.13
C ALA A 145 10.00 21.97 4.16
N ARG A 146 9.22 22.57 3.28
CA ARG A 146 9.66 23.64 2.36
C ARG A 146 9.38 25.05 2.87
N ARG A 147 8.65 25.19 3.98
CA ARG A 147 8.40 26.50 4.60
C ARG A 147 9.69 27.05 5.19
N ARG A 148 9.81 28.37 5.12
CA ARG A 148 10.89 29.13 5.78
C ARG A 148 10.45 29.69 7.13
N GLU A 149 9.15 29.96 7.26
CA GLU A 149 8.55 30.55 8.45
C GLU A 149 7.77 29.49 9.24
N PRO A 150 7.85 29.51 10.58
CA PRO A 150 7.01 28.70 11.44
C PRO A 150 5.52 28.91 11.15
N LEU A 151 4.71 27.93 11.53
CA LEU A 151 3.26 28.08 11.48
C LEU A 151 2.80 29.08 12.55
N SER A 152 1.86 29.94 12.20
CA SER A 152 1.13 30.77 13.15
C SER A 152 0.24 29.90 14.06
N ALA A 153 -0.12 30.40 15.25
CA ALA A 153 -0.98 29.66 16.17
C ALA A 153 -2.31 29.20 15.51
N GLY A 154 -2.93 30.06 14.70
CA GLY A 154 -4.15 29.69 13.97
C GLY A 154 -3.93 28.70 12.82
N GLU A 155 -2.73 28.63 12.23
CA GLU A 155 -2.38 27.54 11.30
C GLU A 155 -2.22 26.21 12.07
N VAL A 156 -1.54 26.22 13.22
CA VAL A 156 -1.38 25.04 14.08
C VAL A 156 -2.74 24.47 14.48
N GLU A 157 -3.66 25.31 14.96
CA GLU A 157 -5.02 24.87 15.31
C GLU A 157 -5.76 24.20 14.14
N ARG A 158 -5.60 24.72 12.92
CA ARG A 158 -6.21 24.11 11.72
C ARG A 158 -5.58 22.78 11.35
N GLU A 159 -4.27 22.65 11.48
CA GLU A 159 -3.59 21.37 11.21
C GLU A 159 -3.98 20.30 12.23
N LEU A 160 -4.12 20.66 13.51
CA LEU A 160 -4.61 19.76 14.55
C LEU A 160 -6.08 19.34 14.34
N ALA A 161 -6.94 20.27 13.93
CA ALA A 161 -8.33 19.94 13.58
C ALA A 161 -8.41 18.99 12.37
N TRP A 162 -7.62 19.26 11.33
CA TRP A 162 -7.54 18.37 10.17
C TRP A 162 -7.01 16.98 10.54
N GLU A 163 -6.02 16.88 11.44
CA GLU A 163 -5.55 15.58 11.92
C GLU A 163 -6.65 14.78 12.60
N ALA A 164 -7.42 15.43 13.46
CA ALA A 164 -8.51 14.77 14.17
C ALA A 164 -9.58 14.25 13.18
N ASP A 165 -9.93 15.05 12.17
CA ASP A 165 -10.88 14.67 11.13
C ASP A 165 -10.35 13.52 10.25
N LEU A 166 -9.07 13.56 9.86
CA LEU A 166 -8.43 12.49 9.09
C LEU A 166 -8.38 11.19 9.89
N ARG A 167 -8.05 11.26 11.18
CA ARG A 167 -8.04 10.10 12.07
C ARG A 167 -9.43 9.50 12.23
N ALA A 168 -10.45 10.32 12.44
CA ALA A 168 -11.83 9.84 12.52
C ALA A 168 -12.29 9.19 11.21
N THR A 169 -11.89 9.75 10.07
CA THR A 169 -12.16 9.18 8.73
C THR A 169 -11.50 7.81 8.59
N LEU A 170 -10.20 7.71 8.92
CA LEU A 170 -9.46 6.45 8.89
C LEU A 170 -10.11 5.38 9.77
N ASP A 171 -10.45 5.72 11.01
CA ASP A 171 -11.08 4.77 11.94
C ASP A 171 -12.45 4.30 11.42
N GLY A 172 -13.23 5.20 10.80
CA GLY A 172 -14.48 4.85 10.12
C GLY A 172 -14.27 3.86 8.96
N MET A 173 -13.24 4.08 8.14
CA MET A 173 -12.90 3.19 7.01
C MET A 173 -12.47 1.80 7.48
N VAL A 174 -11.67 1.72 8.55
CA VAL A 174 -11.23 0.45 9.14
C VAL A 174 -12.40 -0.28 9.81
N ALA A 175 -13.28 0.44 10.50
CA ALA A 175 -14.47 -0.13 11.12
C ALA A 175 -15.48 -0.67 10.08
N ALA A 176 -15.52 -0.09 8.89
CA ALA A 176 -16.38 -0.53 7.79
C ALA A 176 -15.87 -1.79 7.06
N LEU A 177 -14.63 -2.22 7.29
CA LEU A 177 -14.08 -3.42 6.65
C LEU A 177 -14.88 -4.67 7.05
N PRO A 178 -15.01 -5.67 6.15
CA PRO A 178 -15.50 -7.00 6.52
C PRO A 178 -14.71 -7.57 7.71
N PRO A 179 -15.35 -8.27 8.65
CA PRO A 179 -14.68 -8.77 9.86
C PRO A 179 -13.40 -9.58 9.60
N GLN A 180 -13.40 -10.38 8.53
CA GLN A 180 -12.27 -11.24 8.12
C GLN A 180 -11.01 -10.44 7.71
N LEU A 181 -11.20 -9.18 7.29
CA LEU A 181 -10.14 -8.27 6.85
C LEU A 181 -9.65 -7.32 7.95
N ARG A 182 -10.29 -7.32 9.13
CA ARG A 182 -9.89 -6.47 10.25
C ARG A 182 -8.67 -7.05 10.98
N ALA A 183 -7.87 -6.17 11.58
CA ALA A 183 -6.77 -6.56 12.45
C ALA A 183 -7.28 -7.35 13.67
N GLY A 184 -6.56 -8.39 14.08
CA GLY A 184 -6.92 -9.21 15.24
C GLY A 184 -8.07 -10.21 15.03
N TRP A 185 -8.54 -10.39 13.79
CA TRP A 185 -9.44 -11.51 13.47
C TRP A 185 -8.68 -12.82 13.70
N VAL A 186 -9.17 -13.61 14.65
CA VAL A 186 -8.75 -14.99 14.89
C VAL A 186 -9.69 -15.86 14.05
N ASP A 187 -9.12 -16.72 13.20
CA ASP A 187 -9.87 -17.78 12.51
C ASP A 187 -10.67 -18.55 13.56
N GLY A 188 -11.96 -18.23 13.71
CA GLY A 188 -12.81 -18.88 14.71
C GLY A 188 -13.29 -20.22 14.17
N ASP A 189 -12.85 -21.34 14.75
CA ASP A 189 -13.28 -22.74 14.51
C ASP A 189 -14.01 -22.98 13.17
N VAL A 190 -13.41 -22.53 12.06
CA VAL A 190 -13.82 -23.01 10.74
C VAL A 190 -13.18 -24.38 10.67
N GLU A 191 -14.01 -25.42 10.74
CA GLU A 191 -13.57 -26.81 10.60
C GLU A 191 -12.51 -26.87 9.51
N ALA A 192 -11.32 -27.34 9.90
CA ALA A 192 -10.10 -27.39 9.10
C ALA A 192 -10.22 -28.43 7.98
N ASP A 193 -11.25 -28.31 7.16
CA ASP A 193 -11.50 -29.12 6.00
C ASP A 193 -11.63 -28.19 4.81
N VAL A 194 -10.58 -28.22 3.98
CA VAL A 194 -10.28 -27.34 2.84
C VAL A 194 -9.51 -26.07 3.22
N GLU A 195 -8.21 -26.26 3.42
CA GLU A 195 -7.12 -25.30 3.19
C GLU A 195 -7.30 -24.62 1.81
N SER A 196 -8.17 -23.61 1.75
CA SER A 196 -8.66 -23.00 0.52
C SER A 196 -7.76 -21.83 0.15
N SER A 197 -7.32 -21.73 -1.11
CA SER A 197 -6.55 -20.57 -1.63
C SER A 197 -7.18 -19.20 -1.29
N ARG A 198 -8.47 -19.15 -0.97
CA ARG A 198 -9.17 -17.95 -0.50
C ARG A 198 -8.71 -17.48 0.88
N ASP A 199 -8.44 -18.38 1.83
CA ASP A 199 -8.02 -17.99 3.18
C ASP A 199 -6.64 -17.36 3.15
N ALA A 200 -5.75 -17.90 2.31
CA ALA A 200 -4.44 -17.30 2.05
C ALA A 200 -4.56 -15.89 1.43
N ILE A 201 -5.48 -15.68 0.48
CA ILE A 201 -5.73 -14.35 -0.12
C ILE A 201 -6.27 -13.37 0.93
N VAL A 202 -7.24 -13.78 1.74
CA VAL A 202 -7.82 -12.94 2.79
C VAL A 202 -6.76 -12.58 3.84
N GLY A 203 -5.95 -13.56 4.25
CA GLY A 203 -4.83 -13.36 5.16
C GLY A 203 -3.79 -12.38 4.62
N MET A 204 -3.40 -12.53 3.34
CA MET A 204 -2.50 -11.61 2.64
C MET A 204 -3.07 -10.18 2.60
N GLN A 205 -4.35 -10.03 2.28
CA GLN A 205 -5.02 -8.73 2.18
C GLN A 205 -5.15 -8.06 3.54
N ARG A 206 -5.52 -8.81 4.58
CA ARG A 206 -5.54 -8.33 5.97
C ARG A 206 -4.19 -7.78 6.39
N ALA A 207 -3.10 -8.49 6.10
CA ALA A 207 -1.75 -8.02 6.39
C ALA A 207 -1.41 -6.72 5.64
N ASN A 208 -1.74 -6.61 4.35
CA ASN A 208 -1.47 -5.41 3.55
C ASN A 208 -2.26 -4.18 4.05
N ILE A 209 -3.55 -4.37 4.38
CA ILE A 209 -4.39 -3.31 4.96
C ILE A 209 -3.77 -2.84 6.27
N PHE A 210 -3.48 -3.76 7.18
CA PHE A 210 -2.92 -3.44 8.50
C PHE A 210 -1.60 -2.66 8.40
N VAL A 211 -0.69 -3.11 7.53
CA VAL A 211 0.60 -2.45 7.32
C VAL A 211 0.43 -1.07 6.70
N THR A 212 -0.52 -0.92 5.77
CA THR A 212 -0.81 0.37 5.12
C THR A 212 -1.45 1.35 6.11
N GLU A 213 -2.43 0.91 6.91
CA GLU A 213 -3.04 1.65 8.01
C GLU A 213 -2.00 2.10 9.04
N SER A 214 -1.13 1.18 9.47
CA SER A 214 -0.06 1.49 10.43
C SER A 214 0.92 2.52 9.86
N SER A 215 1.28 2.39 8.58
CA SER A 215 2.15 3.35 7.89
C SER A 215 1.51 4.73 7.83
N LEU A 216 0.21 4.81 7.50
CA LEU A 216 -0.54 6.08 7.47
C LEU A 216 -0.57 6.75 8.85
N ARG A 217 -0.91 6.01 9.91
CA ARG A 217 -0.92 6.55 11.27
C ARG A 217 0.46 7.04 11.72
N ILE A 218 1.52 6.32 11.37
CA ILE A 218 2.90 6.76 11.66
C ILE A 218 3.24 8.03 10.89
N CYS A 219 2.93 8.11 9.59
CA CYS A 219 3.16 9.32 8.80
C CYS A 219 2.39 10.53 9.37
N LEU A 220 1.17 10.32 9.87
CA LEU A 220 0.39 11.37 10.51
C LEU A 220 1.04 11.85 11.82
N LEU A 221 1.51 10.93 12.66
CA LEU A 221 2.20 11.27 13.91
C LEU A 221 3.55 11.97 13.65
N ASP A 222 4.31 11.52 12.65
CA ASP A 222 5.55 12.18 12.22
C ASP A 222 5.24 13.62 11.78
N TYR A 223 4.19 13.82 10.98
CA TYR A 223 3.76 15.15 10.55
C TYR A 223 3.38 16.07 11.73
N ILE A 224 2.58 15.56 12.68
CA ILE A 224 2.17 16.36 13.84
C ILE A 224 3.35 16.66 14.76
N SER A 225 4.29 15.73 14.91
CA SER A 225 5.51 15.97 15.68
C SER A 225 6.37 17.10 15.11
N GLU A 226 6.30 17.37 13.79
CA GLU A 226 6.96 18.53 13.17
C GLU A 226 6.26 19.86 13.49
N ILE A 227 4.95 19.83 13.75
CA ILE A 227 4.14 21.01 14.05
C ILE A 227 4.17 21.33 15.55
N VAL A 228 3.86 20.34 16.38
CA VAL A 228 3.82 20.44 17.83
C VAL A 228 4.64 19.29 18.43
N PRO A 229 5.95 19.48 18.65
CA PRO A 229 6.76 18.50 19.34
C PRO A 229 6.22 18.31 20.77
N SER A 230 5.72 17.12 21.08
CA SER A 230 5.25 16.77 22.42
C SER A 230 5.66 15.34 22.79
N GLU A 231 5.88 15.13 24.08
CA GLU A 231 6.17 13.81 24.64
C GLU A 231 5.01 12.83 24.38
N GLU A 232 3.77 13.33 24.46
CA GLU A 232 2.56 12.55 24.16
C GLU A 232 2.55 12.02 22.72
N VAL A 233 2.91 12.83 21.72
CA VAL A 233 2.99 12.39 20.31
C VAL A 233 4.11 11.37 20.13
N ALA A 234 5.25 11.57 20.78
CA ALA A 234 6.37 10.64 20.74
C ALA A 234 6.04 9.29 21.38
N GLU A 235 5.31 9.30 22.50
CA GLU A 235 4.81 8.09 23.19
C GLU A 235 3.76 7.36 22.33
N ALA A 236 2.77 8.09 21.80
CA ALA A 236 1.73 7.53 20.94
C ALA A 236 2.32 6.83 19.71
N ARG A 237 3.34 7.45 19.11
CA ARG A 237 4.10 6.91 17.98
C ARG A 237 4.85 5.63 18.34
N SER A 238 5.53 5.63 19.50
CA SER A 238 6.28 4.46 19.97
C SER A 238 5.35 3.31 20.33
N SER A 239 4.23 3.59 20.99
CA SER A 239 3.18 2.62 21.30
C SER A 239 2.55 2.01 20.04
N LEU A 240 2.21 2.85 19.06
CA LEU A 240 1.67 2.40 17.79
C LEU A 240 2.63 1.45 17.08
N ALA A 241 3.91 1.79 17.03
CA ALA A 241 4.87 1.00 16.29
C ALA A 241 5.22 -0.32 17.01
N ARG A 242 5.18 -0.36 18.35
CA ARG A 242 5.23 -1.63 19.12
C ARG A 242 4.02 -2.51 18.84
N ARG A 243 2.80 -1.94 18.84
CA ARG A 243 1.60 -2.70 18.43
C ARG A 243 1.69 -3.21 16.99
N ALA A 244 2.24 -2.41 16.08
CA ALA A 244 2.47 -2.81 14.71
C ALA A 244 3.44 -3.99 14.62
N TYR A 245 4.49 -4.00 15.44
CA TYR A 245 5.42 -5.13 15.57
C TYR A 245 4.73 -6.41 16.04
N ASP A 246 4.00 -6.33 17.16
CA ASP A 246 3.37 -7.50 17.78
C ASP A 246 2.36 -8.13 16.83
N ALA A 247 1.55 -7.30 16.16
CA ALA A 247 0.61 -7.75 15.15
C ALA A 247 1.34 -8.35 13.94
N LEU A 248 2.40 -7.71 13.44
CA LEU A 248 3.20 -8.23 12.33
C LEU A 248 3.85 -9.58 12.65
N SER A 249 4.33 -9.77 13.87
CA SER A 249 4.94 -11.01 14.34
C SER A 249 3.91 -12.14 14.53
N SER A 250 2.64 -11.78 14.69
CA SER A 250 1.53 -12.74 14.79
C SER A 250 1.02 -13.25 13.44
N PHE A 251 1.27 -12.54 12.33
CA PHE A 251 0.80 -12.99 11.02
C PHE A 251 1.60 -14.20 10.54
N PRO A 252 0.93 -15.20 9.89
CA PRO A 252 1.62 -16.24 9.16
C PRO A 252 2.58 -15.64 8.12
N LEU A 253 3.79 -16.20 8.04
CA LEU A 253 4.85 -15.66 7.17
C LEU A 253 4.41 -15.64 5.70
N ASP A 254 3.63 -16.63 5.27
CA ASP A 254 3.13 -16.72 3.90
C ASP A 254 2.17 -15.58 3.55
N HIS A 255 1.35 -15.13 4.50
CA HIS A 255 0.46 -13.98 4.31
C HIS A 255 1.26 -12.68 4.10
N LEU A 256 2.40 -12.53 4.79
CA LEU A 256 3.30 -11.39 4.60
C LEU A 256 4.06 -11.52 3.28
N ALA A 257 4.66 -12.69 3.01
CA ALA A 257 5.51 -12.91 1.85
C ALA A 257 4.74 -12.80 0.53
N ALA A 258 3.47 -13.22 0.48
CA ALA A 258 2.62 -13.14 -0.71
C ALA A 258 2.39 -11.70 -1.22
N ASN A 259 2.61 -10.68 -0.38
CA ASN A 259 2.49 -9.27 -0.79
C ASN A 259 3.71 -8.73 -1.58
N GLY A 260 4.79 -9.52 -1.72
CA GLY A 260 5.98 -9.14 -2.48
C GLY A 260 6.73 -7.93 -1.93
N GLU A 261 7.47 -7.23 -2.79
CA GLU A 261 8.34 -6.10 -2.43
C GLU A 261 7.59 -4.89 -1.85
N SER A 262 6.31 -4.72 -2.22
CA SER A 262 5.48 -3.59 -1.76
C SER A 262 5.31 -3.57 -0.23
N ILE A 263 5.22 -4.75 0.42
CA ILE A 263 5.10 -4.81 1.89
C ILE A 263 6.44 -4.52 2.59
N ARG A 264 7.57 -4.88 1.97
CA ARG A 264 8.91 -4.66 2.54
C ARG A 264 9.17 -3.18 2.79
N GLY A 265 8.88 -2.34 1.82
CA GLY A 265 9.05 -0.88 1.96
C GLY A 265 8.18 -0.28 3.07
N LYS A 266 6.95 -0.79 3.25
CA LYS A 266 6.04 -0.34 4.31
C LYS A 266 6.47 -0.84 5.70
N ILE A 267 6.86 -2.11 5.82
CA ILE A 267 7.44 -2.67 7.05
C ILE A 267 8.71 -1.91 7.43
N PHE A 268 9.59 -1.63 6.46
CA PHE A 268 10.80 -0.85 6.71
C PHE A 268 10.50 0.53 7.29
N ARG A 269 9.42 1.21 6.87
CA ARG A 269 8.99 2.48 7.47
C ARG A 269 8.55 2.32 8.92
N ILE A 270 7.77 1.27 9.23
CA ILE A 270 7.37 0.98 10.61
C ILE A 270 8.62 0.76 11.49
N VAL A 271 9.62 0.04 10.98
CA VAL A 271 10.90 -0.17 11.66
C VAL A 271 11.67 1.13 11.83
N MET A 272 11.83 1.93 10.77
CA MET A 272 12.49 3.24 10.86
C MET A 272 11.77 4.19 11.83
N ALA A 273 10.46 4.06 11.97
CA ALA A 273 9.71 4.82 12.95
C ALA A 273 10.13 4.42 14.37
N LEU A 274 10.15 3.12 14.68
CA LEU A 274 10.62 2.59 15.96
C LEU A 274 12.06 2.99 16.29
N LEU A 275 12.95 2.95 15.30
CA LEU A 275 14.37 3.30 15.50
C LEU A 275 14.59 4.78 15.88
N LYS A 276 13.61 5.65 15.63
CA LYS A 276 13.66 7.07 16.03
C LYS A 276 13.11 7.33 17.44
N THR A 277 12.68 6.30 18.18
CA THR A 277 12.23 6.44 19.57
C THR A 277 13.42 6.73 20.48
N PRO A 278 13.34 7.74 21.38
CA PRO A 278 14.46 8.17 22.21
C PRO A 278 14.87 7.19 23.33
N ASP A 279 14.01 6.24 23.69
CA ASP A 279 14.32 5.21 24.70
C ASP A 279 15.02 4.02 24.05
N MET A 280 16.36 3.99 24.15
CA MET A 280 17.22 2.91 23.68
C MET A 280 17.84 2.16 24.87
N ASP A 281 17.02 1.33 25.51
CA ASP A 281 17.43 0.44 26.60
C ASP A 281 17.85 -0.96 26.06
N ALA A 282 18.05 -1.94 26.95
CA ALA A 282 18.42 -3.30 26.54
C ALA A 282 17.30 -3.99 25.73
N ASP A 283 16.04 -3.68 26.03
CA ASP A 283 14.87 -4.20 25.31
C ASP A 283 14.83 -3.68 23.87
N TRP A 284 15.41 -2.50 23.60
CA TRP A 284 15.57 -1.95 22.25
C TRP A 284 16.47 -2.81 21.36
N VAL A 285 17.59 -3.32 21.88
CA VAL A 285 18.54 -4.15 21.11
C VAL A 285 17.85 -5.45 20.68
N ASP A 286 17.09 -6.07 21.60
CA ASP A 286 16.31 -7.26 21.32
C ASP A 286 15.18 -6.97 20.33
N MET A 287 14.50 -5.82 20.45
CA MET A 287 13.48 -5.39 19.50
C MET A 287 14.05 -5.24 18.09
N VAL A 288 15.21 -4.58 17.91
CA VAL A 288 15.88 -4.43 16.62
C VAL A 288 16.33 -5.77 16.04
N HIS A 289 16.87 -6.66 16.89
CA HIS A 289 17.27 -8.00 16.46
C HIS A 289 16.07 -8.85 16.01
N ASN A 290 14.97 -8.81 16.75
CA ASN A 290 13.77 -9.56 16.40
C ASN A 290 13.12 -9.01 15.12
N TRP A 291 13.11 -7.70 14.94
CA TRP A 291 12.68 -7.06 13.68
C TRP A 291 13.55 -7.43 12.50
N TRP A 292 14.88 -7.40 12.66
CA TRP A 292 15.81 -7.86 11.64
C TRP A 292 15.54 -9.33 11.28
N GLY A 293 15.22 -10.16 12.28
CA GLY A 293 14.77 -11.53 12.10
C GLY A 293 13.50 -11.65 11.26
N LEU A 294 12.43 -10.92 11.61
CA LEU A 294 11.18 -10.90 10.84
C LEU A 294 11.39 -10.40 9.40
N PHE A 295 12.06 -9.26 9.23
CA PHE A 295 12.35 -8.67 7.93
C PHE A 295 13.22 -9.59 7.06
N SER A 296 14.25 -10.21 7.64
CA SER A 296 15.08 -11.19 6.94
C SER A 296 14.24 -12.41 6.51
N ARG A 297 13.38 -12.93 7.38
CA ARG A 297 12.51 -14.09 7.04
C ARG A 297 11.57 -13.79 5.89
N VAL A 298 10.93 -12.61 5.88
CA VAL A 298 10.09 -12.18 4.76
C VAL A 298 10.92 -12.08 3.47
N ASN A 299 12.11 -11.48 3.54
CA ASN A 299 13.02 -11.39 2.38
C ASN A 299 13.47 -12.76 1.86
N PHE A 300 13.81 -13.69 2.75
CA PHE A 300 14.29 -15.02 2.38
C PHE A 300 13.20 -15.83 1.66
N VAL A 301 11.95 -15.74 2.11
CA VAL A 301 10.83 -16.42 1.43
C VAL A 301 10.56 -15.81 0.06
N GLN A 302 10.67 -14.49 -0.07
CA GLN A 302 10.42 -13.79 -1.33
C GLN A 302 11.54 -13.94 -2.36
N LEU A 303 12.78 -14.15 -1.92
CA LEU A 303 13.94 -14.30 -2.81
C LEU A 303 14.20 -15.76 -3.22
N GLY A 304 13.70 -16.74 -2.45
CA GLY A 304 14.03 -18.16 -2.62
C GLY A 304 15.55 -18.42 -2.47
N PRO A 305 15.99 -19.64 -2.11
CA PRO A 305 17.38 -19.99 -2.38
C PRO A 305 17.57 -19.91 -3.89
N PRO A 306 18.68 -19.36 -4.40
CA PRO A 306 19.08 -19.66 -5.77
C PRO A 306 19.24 -21.17 -5.82
N SER A 307 18.28 -21.88 -6.40
CA SER A 307 18.43 -23.30 -6.68
C SER A 307 19.64 -23.40 -7.60
N ILE A 308 20.73 -23.87 -7.02
CA ILE A 308 21.85 -24.58 -7.62
C ILE A 308 21.59 -24.76 -9.11
N ALA A 309 22.18 -23.88 -9.91
CA ALA A 309 22.56 -24.27 -11.26
C ALA A 309 23.50 -25.46 -11.05
N LEU A 310 22.93 -26.67 -11.07
CA LEU A 310 23.68 -27.86 -11.38
C LEU A 310 24.04 -27.67 -12.85
N ASP A 311 25.07 -26.87 -13.09
CA ASP A 311 25.91 -27.10 -14.24
C ASP A 311 26.51 -28.48 -13.99
N SER A 312 25.90 -29.45 -14.65
CA SER A 312 26.54 -30.67 -15.07
C SER A 312 27.76 -30.30 -15.93
N GLU A 313 28.84 -29.88 -15.28
CA GLU A 313 30.19 -30.04 -15.77
C GLU A 313 30.74 -31.33 -15.15
N SER A 314 30.50 -32.45 -15.85
CA SER A 314 31.35 -33.63 -15.76
C SER A 314 31.14 -34.46 -17.02
N ASP A 315 32.14 -34.38 -17.90
CA ASP A 315 32.55 -35.29 -18.99
C ASP A 315 31.59 -35.60 -20.16
#